data_AF-A0A3R9MNF9-F1
#
_entry.id   AF-A0A3R9MNF9-F1
#
_cell.length_a   1.000
_cell.length_b   1.000
_cell.length_c   1.000
_cell.angle_alpha   90.00
_cell.angle_beta   90.00
_cell.angle_gamma   90.00
#
_symmetry.space_group_name_H-M   'P 1'
#
loop_
_entity.id
_entity.type
_entity.pdbx_description
1 polymer ?
#
loop_
_entity_poly.entity_id
_entity_poly.type
_entity_poly.pdbx_seq_one_letter_code
_entity_poly.pdbx_strand_id
1 'polypeptide(L)'
;MFRVPFAAFRPRVAIFLSLIVGSLLAPLTSAATSSPPSLLRVRPVAPDVFVPTVYDRTGRATSATNGLVVRTTQGILLIDTAWNPEQTRQLLRWVADSLHQRVRLAIVTHAEAASPAGLVVLRENRIRVYSSQLTSRRWQLRHAQAAGPTAALKPYTVIRAGRTRLELFFPGAGFAPDNVVAWLPRRKVLFGGELVRAQQTAALMPATETDLRQWPATLRMLAARYHKARVVVPAHGSVGDITLLAHTQTLLREAARRKPQTALNGRP
;
A
#
# COMPACT_ATOMS: atom_id res chain seq x y z
N MET A 1 80.48 13.63 -77.43
CA MET A 1 79.02 13.68 -77.71
C MET A 1 78.39 14.64 -76.69
N PHE A 2 77.49 15.50 -77.14
CA PHE A 2 77.01 16.79 -76.59
C PHE A 2 76.70 16.96 -75.07
N ARG A 3 77.38 17.95 -74.44
CA ARG A 3 76.93 19.24 -73.84
C ARG A 3 75.57 19.45 -73.08
N VAL A 4 75.71 19.97 -71.83
CA VAL A 4 74.95 21.00 -71.03
C VAL A 4 73.51 20.77 -70.46
N PRO A 5 73.07 21.54 -69.42
CA PRO A 5 72.22 21.09 -68.30
C PRO A 5 70.83 21.79 -68.31
N PHE A 6 70.00 21.70 -67.26
CA PHE A 6 69.13 22.80 -66.78
C PHE A 6 68.40 22.48 -65.46
N ALA A 7 67.89 23.55 -64.84
CA ALA A 7 67.53 23.72 -63.45
C ALA A 7 66.03 23.53 -63.09
N ALA A 8 65.80 23.58 -61.77
CA ALA A 8 64.65 24.13 -61.04
C ALA A 8 63.30 23.38 -61.03
N PHE A 9 62.81 23.08 -59.81
CA PHE A 9 61.49 23.52 -59.32
C PHE A 9 61.32 23.21 -57.81
N ARG A 10 60.82 24.18 -57.04
CA ARG A 10 60.18 23.97 -55.71
C ARG A 10 58.69 24.30 -55.87
N PRO A 11 57.77 23.68 -55.10
CA PRO A 11 57.15 24.48 -54.05
C PRO A 11 56.73 23.72 -52.76
N ARG A 12 56.93 24.42 -51.63
CA ARG A 12 56.03 24.67 -50.48
C ARG A 12 55.08 23.56 -50.02
N VAL A 13 55.40 22.95 -48.87
CA VAL A 13 54.43 22.27 -47.99
C VAL A 13 54.09 23.22 -46.85
N ALA A 14 52.81 23.57 -46.71
CA ALA A 14 52.25 24.34 -45.61
C ALA A 14 52.04 23.42 -44.40
N ILE A 15 52.61 23.79 -43.24
CA ILE A 15 52.41 23.09 -41.97
C ILE A 15 51.22 23.76 -41.26
N PHE A 16 50.11 23.05 -41.16
CA PHE A 16 48.99 23.42 -40.28
C PHE A 16 49.32 23.02 -38.84
N LEU A 17 49.51 24.02 -37.98
CA LEU A 17 49.68 23.84 -36.53
C LEU A 17 48.28 23.77 -35.88
N SER A 18 47.80 22.57 -35.58
CA SER A 18 46.56 22.39 -34.81
C SER A 18 46.84 22.56 -33.32
N LEU A 19 46.36 23.67 -32.74
CA LEU A 19 46.29 23.90 -31.30
C LEU A 19 45.32 22.89 -30.65
N ILE A 20 45.85 21.92 -29.90
CA ILE A 20 45.06 21.04 -29.03
C ILE A 20 44.79 21.80 -27.73
N VAL A 21 43.57 22.31 -27.57
CA VAL A 21 43.08 22.82 -26.28
C VAL A 21 42.73 21.61 -25.42
N GLY A 22 43.55 21.33 -24.40
CA GLY A 22 43.26 20.31 -23.40
C GLY A 22 42.11 20.74 -22.50
N SER A 23 40.90 20.26 -22.76
CA SER A 23 39.76 20.40 -21.84
C SER A 23 39.94 19.46 -20.65
N LEU A 24 40.18 20.04 -19.47
CA LEU A 24 40.18 19.34 -18.19
C LEU A 24 38.74 18.83 -17.90
N LEU A 25 38.44 17.58 -18.28
CA LEU A 25 37.24 16.90 -17.81
C LEU A 25 37.47 16.43 -16.37
N ALA A 26 36.95 17.18 -15.40
CA ALA A 26 36.82 16.68 -14.05
C ALA A 26 35.88 15.46 -14.04
N PRO A 27 36.21 14.35 -13.37
CA PRO A 27 35.30 13.23 -13.26
C PRO A 27 34.09 13.67 -12.43
N LEU A 28 32.90 13.63 -13.06
CA LEU A 28 31.62 13.71 -12.38
C LEU A 28 31.55 12.53 -11.41
N THR A 29 31.85 12.78 -10.15
CA THR A 29 31.52 11.86 -9.07
C THR A 29 30.01 11.74 -9.03
N SER A 30 29.50 10.59 -9.48
CA SER A 30 28.10 10.25 -9.27
C SER A 30 27.89 10.20 -7.76
N ALA A 31 27.28 11.26 -7.23
CA ALA A 31 26.75 11.21 -5.88
C ALA A 31 25.72 10.08 -5.86
N ALA A 32 26.10 8.95 -5.27
CA ALA A 32 25.18 7.87 -4.98
C ALA A 32 24.05 8.48 -4.16
N THR A 33 22.90 8.68 -4.80
CA THR A 33 21.67 9.09 -4.11
C THR A 33 21.34 7.96 -3.16
N SER A 34 21.74 8.11 -1.90
CA SER A 34 21.33 7.21 -0.82
C SER A 34 19.81 7.16 -0.86
N SER A 35 19.26 5.97 -1.16
CA SER A 35 17.82 5.78 -1.11
C SER A 35 17.34 6.19 0.28
N PRO A 36 16.27 7.01 0.40
CA PRO A 36 15.76 7.38 1.70
C PRO A 36 15.44 6.11 2.52
N PRO A 37 15.59 6.15 3.85
CA PRO A 37 15.40 4.98 4.71
C PRO A 37 14.05 4.33 4.42
N SER A 38 14.04 2.98 4.32
CA SER A 38 12.83 2.25 3.96
C SER A 38 11.76 2.43 5.03
N LEU A 39 10.68 3.11 4.65
CA LEU A 39 9.48 3.32 5.47
C LEU A 39 8.55 2.10 5.41
N LEU A 40 9.10 0.92 5.11
CA LEU A 40 8.37 -0.34 4.94
C LEU A 40 9.00 -1.38 5.85
N ARG A 41 8.21 -1.95 6.75
CA ARG A 41 8.56 -3.14 7.52
C ARG A 41 7.61 -4.26 7.14
N VAL A 42 8.12 -5.46 6.91
CA VAL A 42 7.26 -6.62 6.58
C VAL A 42 7.47 -7.71 7.62
N ARG A 43 6.37 -8.18 8.22
CA ARG A 43 6.40 -9.20 9.27
C ARG A 43 5.59 -10.43 8.83
N PRO A 44 6.16 -11.65 8.88
CA PRO A 44 5.36 -12.86 8.73
C PRO A 44 4.44 -13.03 9.95
N VAL A 45 3.19 -13.42 9.71
CA VAL A 45 2.18 -13.64 10.78
C VAL A 45 1.55 -15.03 10.75
N ALA A 46 1.63 -15.70 9.60
CA ALA A 46 1.30 -17.10 9.42
C ALA A 46 2.07 -17.62 8.20
N PRO A 47 2.16 -18.94 7.97
CA PRO A 47 2.80 -19.44 6.76
C PRO A 47 2.14 -18.84 5.51
N ASP A 48 2.95 -18.28 4.61
CA ASP A 48 2.51 -17.59 3.38
C ASP A 48 1.71 -16.29 3.59
N VAL A 49 1.68 -15.73 4.80
CA VAL A 49 0.96 -14.49 5.11
C VAL A 49 1.88 -13.50 5.81
N PHE A 50 2.01 -12.33 5.21
CA PHE A 50 2.88 -11.26 5.67
C PHE A 50 2.10 -9.97 5.84
N VAL A 51 2.46 -9.18 6.85
CA VAL A 51 1.91 -7.85 7.10
C VAL A 51 2.97 -6.83 6.73
N PRO A 52 2.84 -6.17 5.56
CA PRO A 52 3.57 -4.94 5.31
C PRO A 52 3.00 -3.81 6.16
N THR A 53 3.87 -3.11 6.87
CA THR A 53 3.59 -1.89 7.64
C THR A 53 4.36 -0.75 7.01
N VAL A 54 3.63 0.27 6.57
CA VAL A 54 4.18 1.44 5.88
C VAL A 54 4.05 2.66 6.78
N TYR A 55 5.16 3.38 6.99
CA TYR A 55 5.26 4.55 7.87
C TYR A 55 5.19 5.86 7.07
N ASP A 56 4.79 6.95 7.72
CA ASP A 56 4.85 8.28 7.08
C ASP A 56 6.30 8.71 6.81
N ARG A 57 6.48 9.84 6.10
CA ARG A 57 7.82 10.38 5.76
C ARG A 57 8.66 10.74 7.00
N THR A 58 8.06 10.85 8.18
CA THR A 58 8.77 11.11 9.44
C THR A 58 9.31 9.84 10.09
N GLY A 59 8.91 8.66 9.58
CA GLY A 59 9.29 7.36 10.13
C GLY A 59 8.71 7.09 11.53
N ARG A 60 7.81 7.95 12.02
CA ARG A 60 7.21 7.82 13.35
C ARG A 60 6.02 6.87 13.30
N ALA A 61 5.83 6.12 14.39
CA ALA A 61 4.71 5.19 14.55
C ALA A 61 3.34 5.88 14.63
N THR A 62 3.30 7.21 14.78
CA THR A 62 2.07 8.01 14.87
C THR A 62 1.20 7.94 13.62
N SER A 63 1.78 7.52 12.50
CA SER A 63 1.06 7.29 11.26
C SER A 63 1.76 6.11 10.56
N ALA A 64 1.27 4.90 10.82
CA ALA A 64 1.66 3.70 10.10
C ALA A 64 0.42 2.88 9.70
N THR A 65 0.39 2.38 8.47
CA THR A 65 -0.69 1.52 7.95
C THR A 65 -0.21 0.11 7.66
N ASN A 66 -1.06 -0.87 7.95
CA ASN A 66 -0.86 -2.28 7.67
C ASN A 66 -1.68 -2.70 6.44
N GLY A 67 -1.11 -3.57 5.62
CA GLY A 67 -1.84 -4.35 4.62
C GLY A 67 -1.66 -5.86 4.84
N LEU A 68 -1.94 -6.64 3.81
CA LEU A 68 -1.54 -8.04 3.73
C LEU A 68 -0.89 -8.38 2.38
N VAL A 69 0.19 -9.16 2.45
CA VAL A 69 0.76 -9.90 1.34
C VAL A 69 0.50 -11.38 1.57
N VAL A 70 -0.21 -12.02 0.63
CA VAL A 70 -0.54 -13.45 0.69
C VAL A 70 0.14 -14.17 -0.46
N ARG A 71 1.08 -15.05 -0.12
CA ARG A 71 1.79 -15.89 -1.07
C ARG A 71 0.92 -17.08 -1.49
N THR A 72 0.89 -17.34 -2.80
CA THR A 72 0.11 -18.44 -3.38
C THR A 72 0.91 -19.10 -4.51
N THR A 73 0.46 -20.24 -4.99
CA THR A 73 1.10 -20.89 -6.16
C THR A 73 0.82 -20.16 -7.48
N GLN A 74 -0.13 -19.22 -7.51
CA GLN A 74 -0.48 -18.44 -8.71
C GLN A 74 0.06 -17.00 -8.66
N GLY A 75 0.93 -16.69 -7.68
CA GLY A 75 1.46 -15.36 -7.41
C GLY A 75 0.85 -14.72 -6.17
N ILE A 76 1.11 -13.43 -5.98
CA ILE A 76 0.81 -12.74 -4.73
C ILE A 76 -0.57 -12.06 -4.82
N LEU A 77 -1.37 -12.23 -3.76
CA LEU A 77 -2.53 -11.38 -3.48
C LEU A 77 -2.09 -10.29 -2.51
N LEU A 78 -2.38 -9.04 -2.85
CA LEU A 78 -2.13 -7.87 -2.01
C LEU A 78 -3.47 -7.33 -1.51
N ILE A 79 -3.60 -7.07 -0.21
CA ILE A 79 -4.79 -6.44 0.39
C ILE A 79 -4.33 -5.14 1.04
N ASP A 80 -4.91 -4.04 0.55
CA ASP A 80 -4.50 -2.66 0.77
C ASP A 80 -3.04 -2.38 0.40
N THR A 81 -2.76 -1.11 0.10
CA THR A 81 -1.51 -0.69 -0.51
C THR A 81 -0.74 0.23 0.42
N ALA A 82 0.46 0.62 0.00
CA ALA A 82 1.18 1.69 0.64
C ALA A 82 0.54 3.07 0.35
N TRP A 83 0.86 4.07 1.17
CA TRP A 83 0.27 5.41 1.08
C TRP A 83 0.65 6.20 -0.17
N ASN A 84 1.84 5.96 -0.71
CA ASN A 84 2.34 6.71 -1.86
C ASN A 84 2.96 5.80 -2.92
N PRO A 85 3.23 6.34 -4.12
CA PRO A 85 3.81 5.58 -5.24
C PRO A 85 5.14 4.92 -4.89
N GLU A 86 6.01 5.64 -4.18
CA GLU A 86 7.35 5.14 -3.86
C GLU A 86 7.28 3.95 -2.91
N GLN A 87 6.46 4.04 -1.87
CA GLN A 87 6.25 2.92 -0.96
C GLN A 87 5.53 1.75 -1.64
N THR A 88 4.65 2.03 -2.60
CA THR A 88 4.05 0.97 -3.43
C THR A 88 5.13 0.26 -4.23
N ARG A 89 6.06 0.98 -4.87
CA ARG A 89 7.22 0.40 -5.57
C ARG A 89 8.14 -0.37 -4.63
N GLN A 90 8.40 0.14 -3.43
CA GLN A 90 9.19 -0.55 -2.41
C GLN A 90 8.55 -1.88 -2.01
N LEU A 91 7.23 -1.91 -1.81
CA LEU A 91 6.52 -3.15 -1.51
C LEU A 91 6.57 -4.14 -2.67
N LEU A 92 6.39 -3.68 -3.92
CA LEU A 92 6.50 -4.56 -5.09
C LEU A 92 7.92 -5.12 -5.27
N ARG A 93 8.96 -4.32 -5.03
CA ARG A 93 10.35 -4.77 -5.01
C ARG A 93 10.59 -5.79 -3.92
N TRP A 94 10.17 -5.51 -2.68
CA TRP A 94 10.29 -6.45 -1.58
C TRP A 94 9.62 -7.81 -1.90
N VAL A 95 8.44 -7.79 -2.51
CA VAL A 95 7.76 -9.02 -2.95
C VAL A 95 8.58 -9.78 -3.99
N ALA A 96 9.15 -9.09 -4.97
CA ALA A 96 9.99 -9.72 -6.00
C ALA A 96 11.28 -10.31 -5.40
N ASP A 97 11.95 -9.54 -4.54
CA ASP A 97 13.27 -9.89 -4.01
C ASP A 97 13.17 -10.97 -2.91
N SER A 98 12.18 -10.85 -2.02
CA SER A 98 12.06 -11.74 -0.85
C SER A 98 11.20 -12.97 -1.10
N LEU A 99 10.21 -12.88 -1.99
CA LEU A 99 9.27 -13.97 -2.25
C LEU A 99 9.42 -14.57 -3.65
N HIS A 100 10.28 -14.00 -4.50
CA HIS A 100 10.52 -14.43 -5.88
C HIS A 100 9.22 -14.61 -6.68
N GLN A 101 8.26 -13.73 -6.44
CA GLN A 101 6.94 -13.76 -7.06
C GLN A 101 6.49 -12.36 -7.47
N ARG A 102 5.42 -12.31 -8.27
CA ARG A 102 4.77 -11.07 -8.68
C ARG A 102 3.41 -10.94 -8.03
N VAL A 103 3.04 -9.71 -7.67
CA VAL A 103 1.65 -9.37 -7.35
C VAL A 103 0.79 -9.54 -8.60
N ARG A 104 -0.32 -10.26 -8.48
CA ARG A 104 -1.26 -10.50 -9.60
C ARG A 104 -2.59 -9.79 -9.41
N LEU A 105 -2.94 -9.52 -8.15
CA LEU A 105 -4.19 -8.92 -7.74
C LEU A 105 -3.96 -8.12 -6.46
N ALA A 106 -4.37 -6.86 -6.49
CA ALA A 106 -4.52 -6.00 -5.32
C ALA A 106 -6.02 -5.81 -5.02
N ILE A 107 -6.36 -5.82 -3.74
CA ILE A 107 -7.71 -5.59 -3.23
C ILE A 107 -7.68 -4.32 -2.40
N VAL A 108 -8.57 -3.38 -2.70
CA VAL A 108 -8.77 -2.15 -1.93
C VAL A 108 -10.01 -2.35 -1.05
N THR A 109 -9.82 -2.31 0.26
CA THR A 109 -10.87 -2.65 1.24
C THR A 109 -11.88 -1.54 1.49
N HIS A 110 -11.49 -0.29 1.26
CA HIS A 110 -12.36 0.89 1.29
C HIS A 110 -11.70 2.05 0.52
N ALA A 111 -12.47 3.09 0.19
CA ALA A 111 -12.02 4.14 -0.73
C ALA A 111 -10.79 4.92 -0.25
N GLU A 112 -10.55 4.99 1.07
CA GLU A 112 -9.42 5.70 1.68
C GLU A 112 -8.19 4.81 1.90
N ALA A 113 -8.29 3.50 1.62
CA ALA A 113 -7.20 2.54 1.81
C ALA A 113 -6.08 2.66 0.77
N ALA A 114 -6.28 3.47 -0.28
CA ALA A 114 -5.35 3.62 -1.39
C ALA A 114 -5.28 5.07 -1.87
N SER A 115 -4.17 5.43 -2.51
CA SER A 115 -4.00 6.74 -3.16
C SER A 115 -4.04 6.62 -4.68
N PRO A 116 -4.48 7.65 -5.42
CA PRO A 116 -4.53 7.63 -6.88
C PRO A 116 -3.20 7.23 -7.51
N ALA A 117 -2.11 7.84 -7.05
CA ALA A 117 -0.79 7.58 -7.59
C ALA A 117 -0.26 6.18 -7.22
N GLY A 118 -0.68 5.61 -6.07
CA GLY A 118 -0.40 4.22 -5.74
C GLY A 118 -1.07 3.24 -6.71
N LEU A 119 -2.34 3.49 -7.08
CA LEU A 119 -3.04 2.66 -8.06
C LEU A 119 -2.45 2.75 -9.47
N VAL A 120 -1.88 3.89 -9.85
CA VAL A 120 -1.14 4.04 -11.12
C VAL A 120 0.05 3.06 -11.15
N VAL A 121 0.87 3.04 -10.10
CA VAL A 121 2.03 2.13 -10.00
C VAL A 121 1.60 0.66 -10.15
N LEU A 122 0.48 0.27 -9.53
CA LEU A 122 -0.04 -1.10 -9.67
C LEU A 122 -0.41 -1.43 -11.11
N ARG A 123 -1.11 -0.52 -11.80
CA ARG A 123 -1.56 -0.74 -13.18
C ARG A 123 -0.42 -0.75 -14.18
N GLU A 124 0.57 0.13 -14.04
CA GLU A 124 1.79 0.13 -14.86
C GLU A 124 2.53 -1.21 -14.75
N ASN A 125 2.44 -1.87 -13.59
CA ASN A 125 3.01 -3.20 -13.35
C ASN A 125 2.06 -4.36 -13.69
N ARG A 126 0.97 -4.08 -14.43
CA ARG A 126 -0.05 -5.04 -14.88
C ARG A 126 -0.75 -5.79 -13.73
N ILE A 127 -0.89 -5.13 -12.59
CA ILE A 127 -1.61 -5.67 -11.42
C ILE A 127 -3.08 -5.29 -11.53
N ARG A 128 -3.97 -6.28 -11.43
CA ARG A 128 -5.41 -6.04 -11.34
C ARG A 128 -5.73 -5.41 -9.98
N VAL A 129 -6.59 -4.41 -9.94
CA VAL A 129 -6.98 -3.73 -8.70
C VAL A 129 -8.49 -3.84 -8.54
N TYR A 130 -8.94 -4.61 -7.55
CA TYR A 130 -10.37 -4.88 -7.30
C TYR A 130 -10.86 -4.23 -6.02
N SER A 131 -12.15 -3.91 -6.01
CA SER A 131 -12.86 -3.40 -4.83
C SER A 131 -14.35 -3.77 -4.89
N SER A 132 -15.08 -3.42 -3.83
CA SER A 132 -16.55 -3.46 -3.83
C SER A 132 -17.13 -2.40 -4.77
N GLN A 133 -18.38 -2.59 -5.20
CA GLN A 133 -19.07 -1.57 -5.98
C GLN A 133 -19.19 -0.24 -5.21
N LEU A 134 -19.42 -0.28 -3.90
CA LEU A 134 -19.53 0.93 -3.08
C LEU A 134 -18.18 1.65 -2.95
N THR A 135 -17.10 0.90 -2.78
CA THR A 135 -15.73 1.45 -2.76
C THR A 135 -15.37 2.12 -4.08
N SER A 136 -15.67 1.48 -5.21
CA SER A 136 -15.43 2.06 -6.54
C SER A 136 -16.22 3.35 -6.77
N ARG A 137 -17.49 3.40 -6.34
CA ARG A 137 -18.32 4.63 -6.41
C ARG A 137 -17.75 5.74 -5.52
N ARG A 138 -17.41 5.42 -4.27
CA ARG A 138 -16.86 6.39 -3.31
C ARG A 138 -15.49 6.91 -3.74
N TRP A 139 -14.66 6.05 -4.34
CA TRP A 139 -13.44 6.47 -4.99
C TRP A 139 -13.71 7.56 -6.03
N GLN A 140 -14.68 7.35 -6.92
CA GLN A 140 -15.00 8.31 -7.98
C GLN A 140 -15.46 9.66 -7.43
N LEU A 141 -16.19 9.67 -6.31
CA LEU A 141 -16.61 10.90 -5.63
C LEU A 141 -15.42 11.69 -5.05
N ARG A 142 -14.38 10.98 -4.58
CA ARG A 142 -13.20 11.59 -3.94
C ARG A 142 -12.11 11.96 -4.95
N HIS A 143 -12.03 11.24 -6.05
CA HIS A 143 -10.95 11.32 -7.02
C HIS A 143 -11.50 11.31 -8.45
N ALA A 144 -12.34 12.31 -8.78
CA ALA A 144 -13.09 12.37 -10.03
C ALA A 144 -12.24 12.18 -11.31
N GLN A 145 -10.97 12.58 -11.27
CA GLN A 145 -10.05 12.52 -12.41
C GLN A 145 -9.14 11.28 -12.41
N ALA A 146 -9.20 10.42 -11.39
CA ALA A 146 -8.30 9.27 -11.29
C ALA A 146 -9.03 7.93 -11.45
N ALA A 147 -8.52 7.06 -12.32
CA ALA A 147 -9.06 5.73 -12.52
C ALA A 147 -9.11 4.93 -11.20
N GLY A 148 -10.31 4.54 -10.79
CA GLY A 148 -10.58 3.78 -9.57
C GLY A 148 -10.43 2.27 -9.70
N PRO A 149 -10.41 1.55 -8.57
CA PRO A 149 -10.39 0.09 -8.57
C PRO A 149 -11.63 -0.47 -9.29
N THR A 150 -11.46 -1.59 -10.00
CA THR A 150 -12.56 -2.27 -10.69
C THR A 150 -13.54 -2.83 -9.66
N ALA A 151 -14.84 -2.52 -9.83
CA ALA A 151 -15.92 -3.05 -9.01
C ALA A 151 -16.17 -4.54 -9.31
N ALA A 152 -15.34 -5.41 -8.75
CA ALA A 152 -15.37 -6.85 -9.00
C ALA A 152 -15.84 -7.68 -7.78
N LEU A 153 -15.95 -7.05 -6.61
CA LEU A 153 -16.35 -7.74 -5.37
C LEU A 153 -17.85 -7.59 -5.11
N LYS A 154 -18.52 -8.73 -4.91
CA LYS A 154 -19.86 -8.83 -4.31
C LYS A 154 -19.75 -8.73 -2.78
N PRO A 155 -20.86 -8.52 -2.03
CA PRO A 155 -20.84 -8.43 -0.56
C PRO A 155 -20.14 -9.61 0.12
N TYR A 156 -20.17 -10.79 -0.49
CA TYR A 156 -19.28 -11.89 -0.17
C TYR A 156 -18.63 -12.42 -1.45
N THR A 157 -17.30 -12.50 -1.45
CA THR A 157 -16.51 -12.97 -2.59
C THR A 157 -15.44 -13.95 -2.11
N VAL A 158 -15.22 -15.03 -2.87
CA VAL A 158 -14.13 -15.97 -2.60
C VAL A 158 -13.16 -15.93 -3.76
N ILE A 159 -11.91 -15.53 -3.49
CA ILE A 159 -10.82 -15.62 -4.44
C ILE A 159 -10.07 -16.92 -4.16
N ARG A 160 -9.92 -17.74 -5.20
CA ARG A 160 -9.08 -18.94 -5.19
C ARG A 160 -7.83 -18.68 -6.02
N ALA A 161 -6.67 -18.83 -5.39
CA ALA A 161 -5.37 -18.70 -6.01
C ALA A 161 -4.56 -19.95 -5.67
N GLY A 162 -4.63 -20.96 -6.55
CA GLY A 162 -4.16 -22.31 -6.28
C GLY A 162 -4.87 -22.91 -5.06
N ARG A 163 -4.10 -23.33 -4.04
CA ARG A 163 -4.63 -23.88 -2.78
C ARG A 163 -5.03 -22.81 -1.75
N THR A 164 -4.82 -21.53 -2.06
CA THR A 164 -5.17 -20.41 -1.19
C THR A 164 -6.61 -20.00 -1.45
N ARG A 165 -7.41 -19.99 -0.38
CA ARG A 165 -8.78 -19.45 -0.37
C ARG A 165 -8.77 -18.16 0.44
N LEU A 166 -9.10 -17.04 -0.20
CA LEU A 166 -9.29 -15.74 0.44
C LEU A 166 -10.79 -15.40 0.38
N GLU A 167 -11.41 -15.22 1.55
CA GLU A 167 -12.76 -14.70 1.65
C GLU A 167 -12.72 -13.18 1.82
N LEU A 168 -13.53 -12.48 1.06
CA LEU A 168 -13.77 -11.04 1.19
C LEU A 168 -15.22 -10.86 1.58
N PHE A 169 -15.47 -10.07 2.62
CA PHE A 169 -16.81 -9.91 3.18
C PHE A 169 -17.06 -8.46 3.57
N PHE A 170 -18.22 -7.94 3.18
CA PHE A 170 -18.75 -6.66 3.65
C PHE A 170 -19.70 -6.92 4.83
N PRO A 171 -19.27 -6.66 6.08
CA PRO A 171 -20.09 -6.89 7.27
C PRO A 171 -21.07 -5.75 7.60
N GLY A 172 -21.21 -4.73 6.75
CA GLY A 172 -21.92 -3.49 7.06
C GLY A 172 -20.96 -2.34 7.38
N ALA A 173 -21.49 -1.13 7.53
CA ALA A 173 -20.70 0.06 7.81
C ALA A 173 -20.06 -0.01 9.21
N GLY A 174 -18.95 0.71 9.34
CA GLY A 174 -18.30 0.92 10.63
C GLY A 174 -17.40 2.15 10.57
N PHE A 175 -16.09 1.95 10.41
CA PHE A 175 -15.15 3.06 10.24
C PHE A 175 -15.48 3.90 9.01
N ALA A 176 -15.82 3.23 7.91
CA ALA A 176 -16.40 3.85 6.72
C ALA A 176 -17.58 2.99 6.22
N PRO A 177 -18.41 3.52 5.31
CA PRO A 177 -19.60 2.83 4.84
C PRO A 177 -19.30 1.66 3.90
N ASP A 178 -18.07 1.55 3.37
CA ASP A 178 -17.69 0.61 2.32
C ASP A 178 -16.62 -0.42 2.72
N ASN A 179 -16.43 -0.63 4.03
CA ASN A 179 -15.34 -1.43 4.58
C ASN A 179 -15.50 -2.92 4.29
N VAL A 180 -14.51 -3.53 3.65
CA VAL A 180 -14.43 -4.97 3.41
C VAL A 180 -13.35 -5.60 4.30
N VAL A 181 -13.63 -6.76 4.89
CA VAL A 181 -12.62 -7.58 5.60
C VAL A 181 -12.12 -8.72 4.72
N ALA A 182 -10.93 -9.23 5.04
CA ALA A 182 -10.33 -10.37 4.37
C ALA A 182 -10.08 -11.53 5.34
N TRP A 183 -10.45 -12.76 4.99
CA TRP A 183 -10.29 -13.93 5.84
C TRP A 183 -9.60 -15.08 5.11
N LEU A 184 -8.56 -15.64 5.76
CA LEU A 184 -7.79 -16.78 5.28
C LEU A 184 -8.09 -18.00 6.19
N PRO A 185 -9.11 -18.83 5.87
CA PRO A 185 -9.60 -19.88 6.76
C PRO A 185 -8.54 -20.89 7.18
N ARG A 186 -7.68 -21.32 6.25
CA ARG A 186 -6.60 -22.28 6.55
C ARG A 186 -5.54 -21.72 7.49
N ARG A 187 -5.27 -20.42 7.39
CA ARG A 187 -4.26 -19.73 8.22
C ARG A 187 -4.86 -19.13 9.49
N LYS A 188 -6.20 -19.09 9.60
CA LYS A 188 -6.95 -18.46 10.67
C LYS A 188 -6.56 -16.98 10.87
N VAL A 189 -6.30 -16.28 9.76
CA VAL A 189 -5.92 -14.86 9.73
C VAL A 189 -7.10 -14.02 9.22
N LEU A 190 -7.52 -13.05 10.03
CA LEU A 190 -8.49 -12.02 9.68
C LEU A 190 -7.77 -10.69 9.48
N PHE A 191 -7.87 -10.11 8.30
CA PHE A 191 -7.61 -8.68 8.09
C PHE A 191 -8.89 -7.92 8.40
N GLY A 192 -8.91 -7.29 9.58
CA GLY A 192 -10.02 -6.46 10.03
C GLY A 192 -9.97 -5.06 9.44
N GLY A 193 -8.82 -4.65 8.91
CA GLY A 193 -8.63 -3.30 8.36
C GLY A 193 -8.99 -2.23 9.39
N GLU A 194 -9.63 -1.17 8.93
CA GLU A 194 -10.06 -0.06 9.78
C GLU A 194 -11.20 -0.38 10.75
N LEU A 195 -11.94 -1.49 10.52
CA LEU A 195 -13.02 -1.90 11.41
C LEU A 195 -12.52 -2.38 12.77
N VAL A 196 -11.23 -2.70 12.89
CA VAL A 196 -10.61 -3.25 14.10
C VAL A 196 -9.51 -2.32 14.58
N ARG A 197 -9.50 -2.05 15.89
CA ARG A 197 -8.47 -1.27 16.56
C ARG A 197 -7.47 -2.17 17.27
N ALA A 198 -6.21 -1.81 17.19
CA ALA A 198 -5.14 -2.50 17.90
C ALA A 198 -5.28 -2.30 19.43
N GLN A 199 -4.67 -3.21 20.20
CA GLN A 199 -4.76 -3.20 21.66
C GLN A 199 -4.27 -1.89 22.29
N GLN A 200 -3.31 -1.22 21.65
CA GLN A 200 -2.71 0.02 22.14
C GLN A 200 -3.60 1.26 21.88
N THR A 201 -4.68 1.11 21.11
CA THR A 201 -5.62 2.22 20.85
C THR A 201 -6.41 2.52 22.12
N ALA A 202 -6.17 3.70 22.71
CA ALA A 202 -6.82 4.14 23.94
C ALA A 202 -8.19 4.80 23.73
N ALA A 203 -8.44 5.36 22.55
CA ALA A 203 -9.72 6.00 22.21
C ALA A 203 -9.97 5.94 20.71
N LEU A 204 -11.24 5.88 20.31
CA LEU A 204 -11.63 6.08 18.92
C LEU A 204 -11.52 7.56 18.56
N MET A 205 -11.00 7.79 17.35
CA MET A 205 -11.10 9.06 16.65
C MET A 205 -11.98 8.82 15.42
N PRO A 206 -13.31 9.01 15.55
CA PRO A 206 -14.23 8.82 14.43
C PRO A 206 -13.90 9.80 13.30
N ALA A 207 -13.91 9.32 12.07
CA ALA A 207 -13.88 10.19 10.90
C ALA A 207 -15.30 10.67 10.58
N THR A 208 -15.43 11.68 9.71
CA THR A 208 -16.73 12.22 9.27
C THR A 208 -17.68 11.14 8.73
N GLU A 209 -17.12 10.11 8.08
CA GLU A 209 -17.89 9.05 7.42
C GLU A 209 -18.05 7.78 8.29
N THR A 210 -17.64 7.84 9.56
CA THR A 210 -17.79 6.75 10.52
C THR A 210 -19.24 6.60 10.97
N ASP A 211 -19.78 5.38 10.84
CA ASP A 211 -21.09 5.03 11.35
C ASP A 211 -20.98 4.39 12.75
N LEU A 212 -20.94 5.23 13.78
CA LEU A 212 -20.90 4.79 15.18
C LEU A 212 -22.15 4.01 15.62
N ARG A 213 -23.27 4.13 14.90
CA ARG A 213 -24.51 3.41 15.22
C ARG A 213 -24.45 1.98 14.71
N GLN A 214 -23.96 1.77 13.48
CA GLN A 214 -23.90 0.45 12.86
C GLN A 214 -22.66 -0.36 13.26
N TRP A 215 -21.51 0.31 13.52
CA TRP A 215 -20.23 -0.37 13.79
C TRP A 215 -20.30 -1.46 14.88
N PRO A 216 -21.00 -1.28 16.03
CA PRO A 216 -21.12 -2.34 17.03
C PRO A 216 -21.79 -3.62 16.50
N ALA A 217 -22.82 -3.49 15.66
CA ALA A 217 -23.48 -4.64 15.03
C ALA A 217 -22.57 -5.33 14.01
N THR A 218 -21.87 -4.53 13.19
CA THR A 218 -20.85 -4.98 12.23
C THR A 218 -19.77 -5.83 12.92
N LEU A 219 -19.23 -5.38 14.05
CA LEU A 219 -18.23 -6.13 14.82
C LEU A 219 -18.77 -7.42 15.42
N ARG A 220 -20.03 -7.43 15.92
CA ARG A 220 -20.65 -8.67 16.42
C ARG A 220 -20.78 -9.72 15.31
N MET A 221 -21.14 -9.30 14.10
CA MET A 221 -21.20 -10.21 12.96
C MET A 221 -19.82 -10.76 12.59
N LEU A 222 -18.77 -9.92 12.61
CA LEU A 222 -17.39 -10.38 12.39
C LEU A 222 -16.95 -11.38 13.47
N ALA A 223 -17.20 -11.10 14.74
CA ALA A 223 -16.85 -11.98 15.85
C ALA A 223 -17.55 -13.34 15.75
N ALA A 224 -18.85 -13.36 15.40
CA ALA A 224 -19.59 -14.60 15.21
C ALA A 224 -19.06 -15.40 14.00
N ARG A 225 -18.87 -14.74 12.86
CA ARG A 225 -18.45 -15.38 11.60
C ARG A 225 -17.02 -15.91 11.67
N TYR A 226 -16.12 -15.17 12.30
CA TYR A 226 -14.68 -15.44 12.32
C TYR A 226 -14.14 -15.74 13.72
N HIS A 227 -14.95 -16.33 14.60
CA HIS A 227 -14.59 -16.71 15.98
C HIS A 227 -13.35 -17.62 16.07
N LYS A 228 -12.96 -18.29 14.97
CA LYS A 228 -11.75 -19.12 14.90
C LYS A 228 -10.49 -18.35 14.52
N ALA A 229 -10.54 -17.03 14.37
CA ALA A 229 -9.35 -16.23 14.07
C ALA A 229 -8.32 -16.37 15.18
N ARG A 230 -7.07 -16.66 14.80
CA ARG A 230 -5.91 -16.70 15.69
C ARG A 230 -5.05 -15.46 15.53
N VAL A 231 -5.10 -14.85 14.35
CA VAL A 231 -4.41 -13.61 14.03
C VAL A 231 -5.45 -12.63 13.50
N VAL A 232 -5.48 -11.43 14.06
CA VAL A 232 -6.28 -10.31 13.58
C VAL A 232 -5.36 -9.15 13.28
N VAL A 233 -5.42 -8.67 12.04
CA VAL A 233 -4.59 -7.58 11.54
C VAL A 233 -5.48 -6.33 11.41
N PRO A 234 -5.31 -5.31 12.28
CA PRO A 234 -5.93 -4.00 12.10
C PRO A 234 -5.17 -3.20 11.04
N ALA A 235 -5.82 -2.19 10.45
CA ALA A 235 -5.16 -1.24 9.54
C ALA A 235 -4.08 -0.42 10.25
N HIS A 236 -4.24 -0.14 11.54
CA HIS A 236 -3.29 0.65 12.32
C HIS A 236 -2.89 -0.06 13.61
N GLY A 237 -1.61 0.06 13.95
CA GLY A 237 -1.05 -0.49 15.19
C GLY A 237 -0.66 -1.96 15.07
N SER A 238 -0.54 -2.63 16.23
CA SER A 238 -0.01 -3.98 16.30
C SER A 238 -1.03 -5.04 15.88
N VAL A 239 -0.55 -6.04 15.15
CA VAL A 239 -1.25 -7.32 14.95
C VAL A 239 -1.52 -7.97 16.31
N GLY A 240 -2.72 -8.54 16.46
CA GLY A 240 -3.13 -9.27 17.66
C GLY A 240 -3.94 -10.51 17.30
N ASP A 241 -4.87 -10.88 18.17
CA ASP A 241 -5.77 -12.03 17.99
C ASP A 241 -7.24 -11.58 18.05
N ILE A 242 -8.15 -12.55 18.21
CA ILE A 242 -9.59 -12.29 18.24
C ILE A 242 -10.01 -11.27 19.32
N THR A 243 -9.21 -11.10 20.39
CA THR A 243 -9.50 -10.14 21.47
C THR A 243 -9.57 -8.69 20.96
N LEU A 244 -8.91 -8.37 19.85
CA LEU A 244 -9.00 -7.04 19.23
C LEU A 244 -10.44 -6.65 18.83
N LEU A 245 -11.30 -7.63 18.49
CA LEU A 245 -12.71 -7.35 18.20
C LEU A 245 -13.45 -6.89 19.46
N ALA A 246 -13.20 -7.57 20.59
CA ALA A 246 -13.79 -7.21 21.88
C ALA A 246 -13.26 -5.84 22.37
N HIS A 247 -11.96 -5.60 22.22
CA HIS A 247 -11.33 -4.30 22.50
C HIS A 247 -12.00 -3.18 21.70
N THR A 248 -12.16 -3.37 20.39
CA THR A 248 -12.81 -2.38 19.53
C THR A 248 -14.27 -2.12 19.94
N GLN A 249 -15.01 -3.15 20.35
CA GLN A 249 -16.37 -2.98 20.88
C GLN A 249 -16.38 -2.17 22.19
N THR A 250 -15.39 -2.35 23.07
CA THR A 250 -15.25 -1.54 24.29
C THR A 250 -15.04 -0.07 23.94
N LEU A 251 -14.12 0.23 23.03
CA LEU A 251 -13.88 1.61 22.59
C LEU A 251 -15.12 2.26 21.98
N LEU A 252 -15.92 1.51 21.20
CA LEU A 252 -17.18 2.01 20.65
C LEU A 252 -18.21 2.33 21.75
N ARG A 253 -18.33 1.49 22.77
CA ARG A 253 -19.20 1.76 23.92
C ARG A 253 -18.76 2.98 24.70
N GLU A 254 -17.46 3.17 24.88
CA GLU A 254 -16.90 4.36 25.52
C GLU A 254 -17.15 5.62 24.71
N ALA A 255 -16.93 5.56 23.39
CA ALA A 255 -17.21 6.67 22.49
C ALA A 255 -18.70 7.08 22.52
N ALA A 256 -19.62 6.10 22.56
CA ALA A 256 -21.05 6.37 22.67
C ALA A 256 -21.47 6.98 24.03
N ARG A 257 -20.67 6.78 25.09
CA ARG A 257 -20.91 7.36 26.43
C ARG A 257 -20.34 8.77 26.58
N ARG A 258 -19.38 9.17 25.75
CA ARG A 258 -18.83 10.53 25.76
C ARG A 258 -19.92 11.48 25.24
N LYS A 259 -20.49 12.29 26.14
CA LYS A 259 -21.34 13.42 25.76
C LYS A 259 -20.49 14.37 24.89
N PRO A 260 -21.08 15.07 23.90
CA PRO A 260 -20.40 16.16 23.23
C PRO A 260 -19.92 17.14 24.29
N GLN A 261 -18.61 17.34 24.41
CA GLN A 261 -18.10 18.50 25.11
C GLN A 261 -18.34 19.68 24.19
N THR A 262 -19.48 20.32 24.36
CA THR A 262 -19.70 21.63 23.77
C THR A 262 -18.75 22.61 24.48
N ALA A 263 -18.27 23.63 23.76
CA ALA A 263 -17.64 24.78 24.41
C ALA A 263 -18.60 25.54 25.36
N LEU A 264 -19.86 25.10 25.45
CA LEU A 264 -20.93 25.64 26.28
C LEU A 264 -21.15 24.83 27.56
N ASN A 265 -20.12 24.17 28.11
CA ASN A 265 -20.20 23.40 29.37
C ASN A 265 -21.38 22.41 29.43
N GLY A 266 -21.67 21.73 28.32
CA GLY A 266 -22.71 20.70 28.28
C GLY A 266 -24.15 21.21 28.14
N ARG A 267 -24.35 22.48 27.75
CA ARG A 267 -25.64 22.99 27.27
C ARG A 267 -25.74 22.84 25.73
N PRO A 268 -26.94 22.53 25.19
CA PRO A 268 -27.18 22.49 23.75
C PRO A 268 -26.94 23.85 23.09
#